data_AF-A0A1V4ACE6-F1
#
_entry.id   AF-A0A1V4ACE6-F1
#
_cell.length_a   1.000
_cell.length_b   1.000
_cell.length_c   1.000
_cell.angle_alpha   90.00
_cell.angle_beta   90.00
_cell.angle_gamma   90.00
#
_symmetry.space_group_name_H-M   'P 1'
#
loop_
_entity.id
_entity.type
_entity.pdbx_description
1 polymer ?
#
loop_
_entity_poly.entity_id
_entity_poly.type
_entity_poly.pdbx_seq_one_letter_code
_entity_poly.pdbx_strand_id
1 'polypeptide(L)'
;MPTETGGIEPSSNEPHQLAPRRRLRDKQLRERRVHPRYNDDEFALVQNAAALSRMALGGYVAECSLAAARSDDPTAAVADYRAMIKALMASNGQLGQIGNNLNQLTWHLHKDGAWPHPDTVQRLLDRVEASVAELDTAIAQVTEGR
;
A
#
# COMPACT_ATOMS: atom_id res chain seq x y z
N MET A 1 -55.62 37.77 31.08
CA MET A 1 -55.69 38.16 29.64
C MET A 1 -54.73 39.31 29.41
N PRO A 2 -54.07 39.44 28.25
CA PRO A 2 -52.91 38.62 27.82
C PRO A 2 -51.71 39.56 27.47
N THR A 3 -50.64 39.28 26.71
CA THR A 3 -50.20 38.16 25.84
C THR A 3 -48.65 38.21 25.72
N GLU A 4 -47.99 37.11 25.32
CA GLU A 4 -46.68 37.07 24.58
C GLU A 4 -45.41 37.62 25.28
N THR A 5 -44.19 37.15 24.99
CA THR A 5 -43.65 36.52 23.76
C THR A 5 -42.75 35.31 24.06
N GLY A 6 -42.75 34.32 23.15
CA GLY A 6 -41.81 33.19 23.18
C GLY A 6 -41.62 32.62 21.79
N GLY A 7 -40.66 33.16 21.04
CA GLY A 7 -40.34 32.69 19.69
C GLY A 7 -39.66 31.32 19.72
N ILE A 8 -40.12 30.40 18.88
CA ILE A 8 -39.47 29.13 18.60
C ILE A 8 -39.07 29.15 17.13
N GLU A 9 -37.77 29.21 16.85
CA GLU A 9 -37.26 28.99 15.50
C GLU A 9 -37.43 27.51 15.12
N PRO A 10 -37.86 27.19 13.89
CA PRO A 10 -37.94 25.81 13.43
C PRO A 10 -36.54 25.27 13.14
N SER A 11 -36.12 24.24 13.88
CA SER A 11 -34.88 23.51 13.61
C SER A 11 -34.93 22.84 12.23
N SER A 12 -33.99 23.18 11.35
CA SER A 12 -33.88 22.62 10.00
C SER A 12 -33.57 21.13 10.03
N ASN A 13 -34.61 20.30 9.85
CA ASN A 13 -34.49 18.85 9.75
C ASN A 13 -34.05 18.45 8.33
N GLU A 14 -32.78 18.68 8.00
CA GLU A 14 -32.14 18.11 6.80
C GLU A 14 -32.28 16.57 6.85
N PRO A 15 -32.91 15.93 5.85
CA PRO A 15 -33.13 14.49 5.88
C PRO A 15 -31.81 13.75 5.66
N HIS A 16 -31.17 13.30 6.74
CA HIS A 16 -30.02 12.41 6.69
C HIS A 16 -30.33 11.18 5.84
N GLN A 17 -29.77 11.15 4.63
CA GLN A 17 -29.95 10.08 3.67
C GLN A 17 -29.32 8.79 4.22
N LEU A 18 -30.14 7.94 4.84
CA LEU A 18 -29.69 6.71 5.49
C LEU A 18 -29.09 5.76 4.44
N ALA A 19 -27.75 5.66 4.43
CA ALA A 19 -27.03 4.72 3.58
C ALA A 19 -27.58 3.29 3.79
N PRO A 20 -27.86 2.52 2.71
CA PRO A 20 -28.46 1.20 2.82
C PRO A 20 -27.66 0.27 3.74
N ARG A 21 -28.29 -0.19 4.83
CA ARG A 21 -27.68 -1.12 5.79
C ARG A 21 -27.53 -2.51 5.16
N ARG A 22 -26.38 -2.76 4.53
CA ARG A 22 -26.07 -3.97 3.74
C ARG A 22 -25.94 -5.27 4.54
N ARG A 23 -25.96 -5.22 5.87
CA ARG A 23 -25.92 -6.41 6.76
C ARG A 23 -27.03 -6.35 7.80
N LEU A 24 -27.63 -7.51 8.10
CA LEU A 24 -28.54 -7.68 9.23
C LEU A 24 -27.84 -7.27 10.54
N ARG A 25 -28.57 -6.60 11.44
CA ARG A 25 -28.07 -6.24 12.76
C ARG A 25 -27.89 -7.52 13.57
N ASP A 26 -26.63 -7.85 13.86
CA ASP A 26 -26.30 -8.90 14.82
C ASP A 26 -26.84 -8.54 16.22
N LYS A 27 -27.26 -9.54 16.98
CA LYS A 27 -27.79 -9.36 18.33
C LYS A 27 -26.68 -8.96 19.32
N GLN A 28 -25.44 -9.37 19.04
CA GLN A 28 -24.27 -9.00 19.82
C GLN A 28 -23.39 -7.98 19.07
N LEU A 29 -22.73 -7.11 19.83
CA LEU A 29 -21.76 -6.16 19.28
C LEU A 29 -20.47 -6.91 18.91
N ARG A 30 -19.86 -6.57 17.77
CA ARG A 30 -18.53 -7.11 17.42
C ARG A 30 -17.45 -6.48 18.29
N GLU A 31 -16.90 -7.26 19.20
CA GLU A 31 -15.87 -6.84 20.15
C GLU A 31 -14.47 -6.76 19.53
N ARG A 32 -14.12 -7.72 18.66
CA ARG A 32 -12.81 -7.78 18.00
C ARG A 32 -12.67 -6.71 16.91
N ARG A 33 -11.55 -5.98 16.92
CA ARG A 33 -11.21 -4.92 15.95
C ARG A 33 -9.76 -5.03 15.51
N VAL A 34 -9.49 -4.57 14.30
CA VAL A 34 -8.14 -4.40 13.72
C VAL A 34 -8.03 -2.95 13.26
N HIS A 35 -6.86 -2.34 13.41
CA HIS A 35 -6.60 -0.96 13.03
C HIS A 35 -5.48 -0.91 11.98
N PRO A 36 -5.79 -1.10 10.68
CA PRO A 36 -4.84 -0.87 9.60
C PRO A 36 -4.26 0.54 9.65
N ARG A 37 -3.01 0.67 9.21
CA ARG A 37 -2.36 1.95 8.94
C ARG A 37 -2.17 2.07 7.44
N TYR A 38 -2.31 3.29 6.94
CA TYR A 38 -2.16 3.65 5.54
C TYR A 38 -1.33 4.93 5.47
N ASN A 39 -0.53 5.08 4.41
CA ASN A 39 -0.07 6.39 3.96
C ASN A 39 -1.20 7.13 3.20
N ASP A 40 -0.95 8.37 2.78
CA ASP A 40 -1.98 9.21 2.17
C ASP A 40 -2.49 8.65 0.83
N ASP A 41 -1.61 8.09 0.00
CA ASP A 41 -1.96 7.49 -1.30
C ASP A 41 -2.77 6.20 -1.13
N GLU A 42 -2.35 5.32 -0.21
CA GLU A 42 -3.06 4.11 0.19
C GLU A 42 -4.46 4.45 0.72
N PHE A 43 -4.58 5.49 1.55
CA PHE A 43 -5.85 5.94 2.10
C PHE A 43 -6.78 6.49 1.00
N ALA A 44 -6.24 7.29 0.08
CA ALA A 44 -6.99 7.81 -1.07
C ALA A 44 -7.48 6.67 -1.99
N LEU A 45 -6.64 5.67 -2.28
CA LEU A 45 -7.02 4.49 -3.05
C LEU A 45 -8.19 3.73 -2.41
N VAL A 46 -8.11 3.45 -1.10
CA VAL A 46 -9.18 2.74 -0.38
C VAL A 46 -10.46 3.60 -0.29
N GLN A 47 -10.32 4.91 -0.14
CA GLN A 47 -11.47 5.85 -0.15
C GLN A 47 -12.18 5.88 -1.50
N ASN A 48 -11.44 5.95 -2.60
CA ASN A 48 -12.00 5.89 -3.96
C ASN A 48 -12.71 4.56 -4.23
N ALA A 49 -12.10 3.43 -3.84
CA ALA A 49 -12.70 2.11 -4.02
C ALA A 49 -13.98 1.90 -3.17
N ALA A 50 -14.01 2.47 -1.95
CA ALA A 50 -15.20 2.49 -1.11
C ALA A 50 -16.33 3.33 -1.73
N ALA A 51 -16.01 4.50 -2.30
CA ALA A 51 -16.96 5.36 -2.99
C ALA A 51 -17.56 4.67 -4.24
N LEU A 52 -16.73 4.06 -5.09
CA LEU A 52 -17.15 3.26 -6.24
C LEU A 52 -18.07 2.10 -5.82
N SER A 53 -17.76 1.46 -4.70
CA SER A 53 -18.57 0.38 -4.12
C SER A 53 -19.86 0.88 -3.42
N ARG A 54 -20.05 2.19 -3.29
CA ARG A 54 -21.12 2.86 -2.54
C ARG A 54 -21.20 2.40 -1.08
N MET A 55 -20.04 2.33 -0.42
CA MET A 55 -19.87 1.84 0.95
C MET A 55 -19.13 2.86 1.82
N ALA A 56 -19.51 2.95 3.10
CA ALA A 56 -18.71 3.68 4.07
C ALA A 56 -17.32 3.02 4.22
N LEU A 57 -16.25 3.82 4.28
CA LEU A 57 -14.85 3.38 4.22
C LEU A 57 -14.53 2.18 5.15
N GLY A 58 -14.83 2.29 6.44
CA GLY A 58 -14.58 1.19 7.39
C GLY A 58 -15.42 -0.07 7.13
N GLY A 59 -16.61 0.09 6.51
CA GLY A 59 -17.43 -1.01 6.04
C GLY A 59 -16.82 -1.70 4.82
N TYR A 60 -16.33 -0.92 3.85
CA TYR A 60 -15.61 -1.42 2.67
C TYR A 60 -14.38 -2.26 3.07
N VAL A 61 -13.49 -1.71 3.92
CA VAL A 61 -12.29 -2.41 4.40
C VAL A 61 -12.64 -3.72 5.12
N ALA A 62 -13.65 -3.72 5.99
CA ALA A 62 -14.11 -4.91 6.70
C ALA A 62 -14.78 -5.96 5.78
N GLU A 63 -15.38 -5.53 4.67
CA GLU A 63 -16.03 -6.42 3.70
C GLU A 63 -15.02 -7.03 2.74
N CYS A 64 -14.08 -6.26 2.21
CA CYS A 64 -12.98 -6.77 1.36
C CYS A 64 -12.09 -7.76 2.11
N SER A 65 -11.69 -7.45 3.35
CA SER A 65 -10.89 -8.38 4.16
C SER A 65 -11.64 -9.67 4.50
N LEU A 66 -12.95 -9.60 4.78
CA LEU A 66 -13.77 -10.80 4.99
C LEU A 66 -14.03 -11.57 3.68
N ALA A 67 -14.12 -10.90 2.53
CA ALA A 67 -14.28 -11.56 1.23
C ALA A 67 -13.00 -12.33 0.85
N ALA A 68 -11.83 -11.70 0.95
CA ALA A 68 -10.55 -12.35 0.73
C ALA A 68 -10.34 -13.55 1.68
N ALA A 69 -10.66 -13.40 2.98
CA ALA A 69 -10.59 -14.48 3.96
C ALA A 69 -11.61 -15.61 3.77
N ARG A 70 -12.59 -15.45 2.87
CA ARG A 70 -13.62 -16.45 2.50
C ARG A 70 -13.42 -17.02 1.09
N SER A 71 -12.38 -16.60 0.39
CA SER A 71 -11.94 -17.21 -0.87
C SER A 71 -11.60 -18.68 -0.67
N ASP A 72 -11.75 -19.50 -1.71
CA ASP A 72 -11.27 -20.90 -1.69
C ASP A 72 -9.75 -20.98 -1.54
N ASP A 73 -9.03 -19.95 -2.01
CA ASP A 73 -7.64 -19.66 -1.65
C ASP A 73 -7.50 -18.20 -1.16
N PRO A 74 -7.50 -17.98 0.18
CA PRO A 74 -7.24 -16.67 0.78
C PRO A 74 -5.80 -16.17 0.62
N THR A 75 -4.85 -17.06 0.31
CA THR A 75 -3.46 -16.68 0.07
C THR A 75 -3.33 -16.10 -1.33
N ALA A 76 -3.86 -16.79 -2.36
CA ALA A 76 -3.91 -16.29 -3.74
C ALA A 76 -4.57 -14.91 -3.84
N ALA A 77 -5.67 -14.68 -3.12
CA ALA A 77 -6.38 -13.39 -3.10
C ALA A 77 -5.54 -12.17 -2.68
N VAL A 78 -4.35 -12.38 -2.10
CA VAL A 78 -3.38 -11.34 -1.71
C VAL A 78 -1.96 -11.67 -2.22
N ALA A 79 -1.78 -12.77 -2.96
CA ALA A 79 -0.46 -13.33 -3.28
C ALA A 79 0.30 -12.42 -4.23
N ASP A 80 -0.31 -12.02 -5.35
CA ASP A 80 0.37 -11.33 -6.45
C ASP A 80 0.96 -9.99 -5.99
N TYR A 81 0.15 -9.16 -5.32
CA TYR A 81 0.61 -7.91 -4.72
C TYR A 81 1.74 -8.13 -3.69
N ARG A 82 1.63 -9.17 -2.86
CA ARG A 82 2.63 -9.47 -1.83
C ARG A 82 3.92 -10.06 -2.41
N ALA A 83 3.84 -10.82 -3.49
CA ALA A 83 4.97 -11.35 -4.23
C ALA A 83 5.72 -10.22 -4.94
N MET A 84 4.99 -9.33 -5.61
CA MET A 84 5.50 -8.09 -6.22
C MET A 84 6.28 -7.22 -5.22
N ILE A 85 5.67 -6.87 -4.08
CA ILE A 85 6.34 -6.04 -3.06
C ILE A 85 7.60 -6.73 -2.51
N LYS A 86 7.57 -8.06 -2.32
CA LYS A 86 8.77 -8.83 -1.92
C LYS A 86 9.87 -8.78 -2.98
N ALA A 87 9.54 -8.91 -4.26
CA ALA A 87 10.50 -8.82 -5.35
C ALA A 87 11.17 -7.44 -5.37
N LEU A 88 10.38 -6.36 -5.33
CA LEU A 88 10.88 -4.98 -5.27
C LEU A 88 11.77 -4.73 -4.05
N MET A 89 11.39 -5.25 -2.87
CA MET A 89 12.22 -5.15 -1.66
C MET A 89 13.55 -5.91 -1.79
N ALA A 90 13.56 -7.07 -2.44
CA ALA A 90 14.78 -7.84 -2.69
C ALA A 90 15.72 -7.07 -3.65
N SER A 91 15.18 -6.52 -4.74
CA SER A 91 15.96 -5.72 -5.70
C SER A 91 16.50 -4.43 -5.08
N ASN A 92 15.72 -3.72 -4.26
CA ASN A 92 16.23 -2.59 -3.49
C ASN A 92 17.38 -2.99 -2.54
N GLY A 93 17.33 -4.20 -1.97
CA GLY A 93 18.43 -4.77 -1.20
C GLY A 93 19.71 -5.00 -2.03
N GLN A 94 19.58 -5.53 -3.24
CA GLN A 94 20.69 -5.70 -4.19
C GLN A 94 21.30 -4.35 -4.58
N LEU A 95 20.48 -3.34 -4.90
CA LEU A 95 20.92 -1.97 -5.22
C LEU A 95 21.68 -1.32 -4.05
N GLY A 96 21.24 -1.55 -2.81
CA GLY A 96 21.95 -1.09 -1.61
C GLY A 96 23.36 -1.70 -1.47
N GLN A 97 23.52 -2.99 -1.81
CA GLN A 97 24.83 -3.64 -1.83
C GLN A 97 25.74 -3.07 -2.93
N ILE A 98 25.19 -2.81 -4.12
CA ILE A 98 25.89 -2.17 -5.23
C ILE A 98 26.41 -0.77 -4.85
N GLY A 99 25.55 0.07 -4.27
CA GLY A 99 25.93 1.40 -3.82
C GLY A 99 27.03 1.37 -2.77
N ASN A 100 27.00 0.41 -1.84
CA ASN A 100 28.06 0.21 -0.85
C ASN A 100 29.40 -0.19 -1.50
N ASN A 101 29.38 -1.11 -2.47
CA ASN A 101 30.59 -1.55 -3.18
C ASN A 101 31.20 -0.40 -4.00
N LEU A 102 30.38 0.41 -4.68
CA LEU A 102 30.84 1.60 -5.39
C LEU A 102 31.42 2.65 -4.43
N ASN A 103 30.80 2.85 -3.27
CA ASN A 103 31.31 3.78 -2.24
C ASN A 103 32.68 3.32 -1.69
N GLN A 104 32.89 2.02 -1.50
CA GLN A 104 34.20 1.45 -1.13
C GLN A 104 35.25 1.66 -2.23
N LEU A 105 34.88 1.49 -3.51
CA LEU A 105 35.76 1.76 -4.65
C LEU A 105 36.23 3.22 -4.66
N THR A 106 35.30 4.16 -4.53
CA THR A 106 35.57 5.61 -4.46
C THR A 106 36.43 5.99 -3.26
N TRP A 107 36.20 5.35 -2.10
CA TRP A 107 37.02 5.58 -0.91
C TRP A 107 38.46 5.11 -1.08
N HIS A 108 38.69 3.93 -1.65
CA HIS A 108 40.04 3.46 -1.98
C HIS A 108 40.73 4.37 -3.00
N LEU A 109 40.02 4.81 -4.03
CA LEU A 109 40.55 5.75 -5.02
C LEU A 109 40.97 7.09 -4.40
N HIS A 110 40.14 7.67 -3.53
CA HIS A 110 40.46 8.93 -2.85
C HIS A 110 41.61 8.81 -1.83
N LYS A 111 41.80 7.63 -1.22
CA LYS A 111 42.76 7.44 -0.14
C LYS A 111 44.14 6.99 -0.64
N ASP A 112 44.16 5.99 -1.52
CA ASP A 112 45.38 5.28 -1.91
C ASP A 112 45.84 5.67 -3.35
N GLY A 113 45.01 6.39 -4.11
CA GLY A 113 45.29 6.87 -5.48
C GLY A 113 45.40 5.78 -6.55
N ALA A 114 45.43 4.50 -6.15
CA ALA A 114 45.53 3.35 -7.01
C ALA A 114 44.16 2.73 -7.31
N TRP A 115 43.90 2.44 -8.58
CA TRP A 115 42.70 1.73 -9.02
C TRP A 115 42.77 0.26 -8.55
N PRO A 116 41.71 -0.30 -7.92
CA PRO A 116 41.62 -1.74 -7.68
C PRO A 116 41.73 -2.52 -9.00
N HIS A 117 42.22 -3.77 -8.95
CA HIS A 117 42.57 -4.50 -10.18
C HIS A 117 41.43 -4.50 -11.22
N PRO A 118 41.66 -4.18 -12.51
CA PRO A 118 40.61 -3.90 -13.48
C PRO A 118 39.53 -4.98 -13.56
N ASP A 119 39.91 -6.26 -13.51
CA ASP A 119 39.01 -7.42 -13.53
C ASP A 119 38.05 -7.48 -12.34
N THR A 120 38.41 -6.89 -11.20
CA THR A 120 37.53 -6.77 -10.03
C THR A 120 36.50 -5.67 -10.22
N VAL A 121 36.87 -4.59 -10.91
CA VAL A 121 35.95 -3.49 -11.24
C VAL A 121 34.99 -3.91 -12.35
N GLN A 122 35.47 -4.59 -13.40
CA GLN A 122 34.62 -5.16 -14.45
C GLN A 122 33.60 -6.15 -13.88
N ARG A 123 34.03 -7.15 -13.10
CA ARG A 123 33.09 -8.09 -12.43
C ARG A 123 32.10 -7.42 -11.47
N LEU A 124 32.43 -6.26 -10.91
CA LEU A 124 31.48 -5.47 -10.15
C LEU A 124 30.44 -4.84 -11.08
N LEU A 125 30.87 -4.18 -12.16
CA LEU A 125 29.99 -3.56 -13.16
C LEU A 125 29.07 -4.57 -13.85
N ASP A 126 29.59 -5.73 -14.29
CA ASP A 126 28.80 -6.84 -14.85
C ASP A 126 27.65 -7.24 -13.90
N ARG A 127 27.94 -7.25 -12.60
CA ARG A 127 26.97 -7.61 -11.56
C ARG A 127 26.00 -6.48 -11.23
N VAL A 128 26.39 -5.21 -11.43
CA VAL A 128 25.45 -4.08 -11.41
C VAL A 128 24.48 -4.20 -12.57
N GLU A 129 24.98 -4.39 -13.79
CA GLU A 129 24.18 -4.48 -15.01
C GLU A 129 23.18 -5.65 -14.94
N ALA A 130 23.62 -6.82 -14.48
CA ALA A 130 22.74 -7.97 -14.25
C ALA A 130 21.63 -7.67 -13.22
N SER A 131 21.93 -7.03 -12.09
CA SER A 131 20.92 -6.66 -11.09
C SER A 131 19.97 -5.54 -11.56
N VAL A 132 20.41 -4.65 -12.45
CA VAL A 132 19.51 -3.66 -13.08
C VAL A 132 18.57 -4.36 -14.08
N ALA A 133 19.08 -5.29 -14.89
CA ALA A 133 18.23 -6.08 -15.79
C ALA A 133 17.21 -6.97 -15.06
N GLU A 134 17.57 -7.54 -13.90
CA GLU A 134 16.65 -8.24 -13.00
C GLU A 134 15.55 -7.31 -12.47
N LEU A 135 15.90 -6.08 -12.07
CA LEU A 135 14.95 -5.06 -11.63
C LEU A 135 13.99 -4.64 -12.74
N ASP A 136 14.50 -4.33 -13.94
CA ASP A 136 13.69 -3.92 -15.09
C ASP A 136 12.72 -5.03 -15.51
N THR A 137 13.17 -6.29 -15.48
CA THR A 137 12.31 -7.46 -15.73
C THR A 137 11.19 -7.57 -14.68
N ALA A 138 11.51 -7.37 -13.40
CA ALA A 138 10.52 -7.38 -12.33
C ALA A 138 9.50 -6.23 -12.45
N ILE A 139 9.94 -5.05 -12.88
CA ILE A 139 9.07 -3.90 -13.15
C ILE A 139 8.15 -4.18 -14.35
N ALA A 140 8.69 -4.75 -15.45
CA ALA A 140 7.91 -5.07 -16.65
C ALA A 140 6.75 -6.03 -16.35
N GLN A 141 7.02 -7.13 -15.63
CA GLN A 141 6.00 -8.10 -15.19
C GLN A 141 4.88 -7.43 -14.36
N VAL A 142 5.22 -6.42 -13.57
CA VAL A 142 4.29 -5.64 -12.73
C VAL A 142 3.45 -4.65 -13.54
N THR A 143 3.97 -4.14 -14.65
CA THR A 143 3.23 -3.24 -15.55
C THR A 143 2.36 -3.98 -16.56
N GLU A 144 2.75 -5.19 -16.99
CA GLU A 144 2.00 -6.00 -17.96
C GLU A 144 0.86 -6.80 -17.32
N GLY A 145 0.94 -7.13 -16.02
CA GLY A 145 -0.10 -7.84 -15.27
C GLY A 145 -1.29 -6.97 -14.81
N ARG A 146 -1.58 -5.83 -15.46
CA ARG A 146 -2.57 -4.84 -15.02
C ARG A 146 -3.49 -4.36 -16.14
#